data_AF-A0A9E5H6E4-F1
#
_entry.id   AF-A0A9E5H6E4-F1
#
_cell.length_a   1.000
_cell.length_b   1.000
_cell.length_c   1.000
_cell.angle_alpha   90.00
_cell.angle_beta   90.00
_cell.angle_gamma   90.00
#
_symmetry.space_group_name_H-M   'P 1'
#
loop_
_entity.id
_entity.type
_entity.pdbx_description
1 polymer ?
#
loop_
_entity_poly.entity_id
_entity_poly.type
_entity_poly.pdbx_seq_one_letter_code
_entity_poly.pdbx_strand_id
1 'polypeptide(L)'
;MSTDINLLRKGIIRLGILVVLLIASPIIITMGFKGVSKFTEVPTIFVGYLLVFIGISGIIFSIYYAFKAFSVLKKALFGEK
;
A
#
# COMPACT_ATOMS: atom_id res chain seq x y z
N MET A 1 23.88 -21.43 -4.18
CA MET A 1 23.25 -20.26 -4.83
C MET A 1 23.93 -19.01 -4.33
N SER A 2 24.31 -18.09 -5.22
CA SER A 2 24.81 -16.77 -4.82
C SER A 2 23.64 -15.79 -4.86
N THR A 3 23.35 -15.13 -3.74
CA THR A 3 22.29 -14.13 -3.64
C THR A 3 22.65 -12.91 -4.48
N ASP A 4 21.73 -12.45 -5.34
CA ASP A 4 21.92 -11.22 -6.09
C ASP A 4 21.65 -10.01 -5.18
N ILE A 5 22.72 -9.40 -4.68
CA ILE A 5 22.67 -8.26 -3.75
C ILE A 5 21.96 -7.04 -4.36
N ASN A 6 22.06 -6.84 -5.68
CA ASN A 6 21.42 -5.71 -6.35
C ASN A 6 19.91 -5.90 -6.43
N LEU A 7 19.45 -7.11 -6.73
CA LEU A 7 18.04 -7.47 -6.69
C LEU A 7 17.50 -7.47 -5.26
N LEU A 8 18.29 -7.93 -4.30
CA LEU A 8 17.90 -7.94 -2.89
C LEU A 8 17.65 -6.53 -2.37
N ARG A 9 18.54 -5.58 -2.65
CA ARG A 9 18.36 -4.17 -2.30
C ARG A 9 17.06 -3.61 -2.88
N LYS A 10 16.76 -3.91 -4.15
CA LYS A 10 15.50 -3.50 -4.79
C LYS A 10 14.28 -4.14 -4.12
N GLY A 11 14.36 -5.42 -3.75
CA GLY A 11 13.30 -6.13 -3.04
C GLY A 11 13.01 -5.54 -1.67
N ILE A 12 14.05 -5.23 -0.89
CA ILE A 12 13.92 -4.62 0.45
C ILE A 12 13.26 -3.23 0.35
N ILE A 13 13.65 -2.39 -0.61
CA ILE A 13 13.03 -1.07 -0.81
C ILE A 13 11.54 -1.23 -1.15
N ARG A 14 11.19 -2.20 -2.02
CA ARG A 14 9.78 -2.48 -2.35
C ARG A 14 8.99 -3.00 -1.16
N LEU A 15 9.60 -3.81 -0.29
CA LEU A 15 8.96 -4.18 0.99
C LEU A 15 8.71 -2.99 1.88
N GLY A 16 9.68 -2.08 2.01
CA GLY A 16 9.50 -0.85 2.79
C GLY A 16 8.31 -0.03 2.28
N ILE A 17 8.20 0.15 0.96
CA ILE A 17 7.05 0.82 0.33
C ILE A 17 5.74 0.08 0.64
N LEU A 18 5.72 -1.25 0.52
CA LEU A 18 4.54 -2.07 0.81
C LEU A 18 4.08 -1.89 2.27
N VAL A 19 5.00 -1.90 3.23
CA VAL A 19 4.68 -1.70 4.65
C VAL A 19 4.07 -0.32 4.89
N VAL A 20 4.66 0.73 4.32
CA VAL A 20 4.10 2.09 4.41
C VAL A 20 2.70 2.14 3.81
N LEU A 21 2.48 1.51 2.65
CA LEU A 21 1.19 1.47 1.97
C LEU A 21 0.12 0.74 2.82
N LEU A 22 0.49 -0.39 3.44
CA LEU A 22 -0.37 -1.17 4.32
C LEU A 22 -0.74 -0.45 5.62
N ILE A 23 0.12 0.43 6.13
CA ILE A 23 -0.16 1.26 7.31
C ILE A 23 -0.97 2.50 6.91
N ALA A 24 -0.59 3.18 5.83
CA ALA A 24 -1.24 4.40 5.37
C ALA A 24 -2.69 4.15 4.95
N SER A 25 -2.96 3.05 4.26
CA SER A 25 -4.31 2.73 3.75
C SER A 25 -5.39 2.69 4.85
N PRO A 26 -5.27 1.89 5.93
CA PRO A 26 -6.25 1.88 7.01
C PRO A 26 -6.32 3.21 7.76
N ILE A 27 -5.21 3.94 7.92
CA ILE A 27 -5.22 5.28 8.50
C ILE A 27 -6.10 6.22 7.67
N ILE A 28 -5.90 6.24 6.34
CA ILE A 28 -6.71 7.04 5.41
C ILE A 28 -8.19 6.65 5.48
N ILE A 29 -8.50 5.36 5.56
CA ILE A 29 -9.89 4.88 5.75
C ILE A 29 -10.49 5.42 7.04
N THR A 30 -9.78 5.31 8.17
CA THR A 30 -10.29 5.82 9.47
C THR A 30 -10.46 7.33 9.48
N MET A 31 -9.56 8.08 8.83
CA MET A 31 -9.70 9.52 8.63
C MET A 31 -10.91 9.84 7.74
N GLY A 32 -11.13 9.07 6.67
CA GLY A 32 -12.29 9.19 5.80
C GLY A 32 -13.60 8.99 6.55
N PHE A 33 -13.72 7.91 7.35
CA PHE A 33 -14.91 7.68 8.17
C PHE A 33 -15.15 8.78 9.21
N LYS A 34 -14.09 9.29 9.87
CA LYS A 34 -14.18 10.45 10.77
C LYS A 34 -14.61 11.72 10.02
N GLY A 35 -14.18 11.88 8.77
CA GLY A 35 -14.60 12.96 7.90
C GLY A 35 -16.10 12.86 7.57
N VAL A 36 -16.56 11.69 7.13
CA VAL A 36 -17.98 11.45 6.83
C VAL A 36 -18.87 11.71 8.04
N SER A 37 -18.43 11.37 9.26
CA SER A 37 -19.23 11.61 10.47
C SER A 37 -19.21 13.06 10.96
N LYS A 38 -18.18 13.84 10.63
CA LYS A 38 -18.00 15.22 11.11
C LYS A 38 -18.48 16.27 10.11
N PHE A 39 -18.45 15.98 8.81
CA PHE A 39 -18.90 16.88 7.76
C PHE A 39 -20.39 16.70 7.50
N THR A 40 -21.21 17.63 8.00
CA THR A 40 -22.68 17.61 7.84
C THR A 40 -23.17 18.39 6.63
N GLU A 41 -22.31 19.21 6.02
CA GLU A 41 -22.67 20.10 4.91
C GLU A 41 -22.07 19.65 3.57
N VAL A 42 -22.87 19.77 2.52
CA VAL A 42 -22.38 19.68 1.14
C VAL A 42 -21.57 20.95 0.84
N PRO A 43 -20.37 20.87 0.25
CA PRO A 43 -19.73 19.72 -0.40
C PRO A 43 -18.71 18.96 0.47
N THR A 44 -18.48 19.37 1.71
CA THR A 44 -17.41 18.84 2.57
C THR A 44 -17.55 17.34 2.87
N ILE A 45 -18.78 16.82 2.88
CA ILE A 45 -19.04 15.39 3.06
C ILE A 45 -18.42 14.52 1.95
N PHE A 46 -18.30 15.04 0.72
CA PHE A 46 -17.66 14.32 -0.40
C PHE A 46 -16.17 14.07 -0.15
N VAL A 47 -15.49 14.94 0.62
CA VAL A 47 -14.09 14.73 0.98
C VAL A 47 -13.93 13.48 1.86
N GLY A 48 -14.87 13.26 2.78
CA GLY A 48 -14.90 12.05 3.60
C GLY A 48 -15.04 10.78 2.75
N TYR A 49 -16.01 10.76 1.83
CA TYR A 49 -16.20 9.64 0.91
C TYR A 49 -15.01 9.42 -0.03
N LEU A 50 -14.39 10.49 -0.53
CA LEU A 50 -13.19 10.42 -1.37
C LEU A 50 -12.03 9.76 -0.60
N LEU A 51 -11.82 10.14 0.67
CA LEU A 51 -10.78 9.55 1.51
C LEU A 51 -11.03 8.06 1.75
N VAL A 52 -12.26 7.66 2.04
CA VAL A 52 -12.61 6.23 2.18
C VAL A 52 -12.33 5.48 0.88
N PHE A 53 -12.72 6.03 -0.26
CA PHE A 53 -12.47 5.44 -1.57
C PHE A 53 -10.97 5.29 -1.88
N ILE A 54 -10.16 6.32 -1.59
CA ILE A 54 -8.70 6.28 -1.74
C ILE A 54 -8.10 5.22 -0.82
N GLY A 55 -8.55 5.15 0.43
CA GLY A 55 -8.06 4.18 1.41
C GLY A 55 -8.34 2.73 1.00
N ILE A 56 -9.56 2.42 0.55
CA ILE A 56 -9.94 1.09 0.04
C ILE A 56 -9.14 0.75 -1.21
N SER A 57 -9.05 1.69 -2.17
CA SER A 57 -8.24 1.53 -3.37
C SER A 57 -6.77 1.28 -3.03
N GLY A 58 -6.25 1.94 -1.98
CA GLY A 58 -4.92 1.73 -1.42
C GLY A 58 -4.69 0.31 -0.90
N ILE A 59 -5.67 -0.30 -0.22
CA ILE A 59 -5.60 -1.70 0.21
C ILE A 59 -5.53 -2.63 -1.01
N ILE A 60 -6.42 -2.45 -1.99
CA ILE A 60 -6.44 -3.28 -3.21
C ILE A 60 -5.10 -3.17 -3.95
N PHE A 61 -4.60 -1.94 -4.11
CA PHE A 61 -3.30 -1.69 -4.71
C PHE A 61 -2.15 -2.31 -3.89
N SER A 62 -2.23 -2.28 -2.56
CA SER A 62 -1.25 -2.92 -1.68
C SER A 62 -1.15 -4.42 -1.91
N ILE A 63 -2.30 -5.09 -2.04
CA ILE A 63 -2.34 -6.53 -2.33
C ILE A 63 -1.69 -6.83 -3.68
N TYR A 64 -2.06 -6.08 -4.73
CA TYR A 64 -1.42 -6.19 -6.04
C TYR A 64 0.09 -5.96 -5.98
N TYR A 65 0.52 -4.90 -5.29
CA TYR A 65 1.91 -4.53 -5.15
C TYR A 65 2.72 -5.55 -4.34
N ALA A 66 2.10 -6.22 -3.36
CA ALA A 66 2.73 -7.25 -2.55
C ALA A 66 3.27 -8.39 -3.42
N PHE A 67 2.48 -8.89 -4.38
CA PHE A 67 2.95 -9.92 -5.31
C PHE A 67 4.19 -9.47 -6.09
N LYS A 68 4.24 -8.20 -6.51
CA LYS A 68 5.39 -7.64 -7.22
C LYS A 68 6.63 -7.47 -6.32
N ALA A 69 6.44 -7.13 -5.06
CA ALA A 69 7.52 -7.03 -4.08
C ALA A 69 8.09 -8.41 -3.75
N PHE A 70 7.23 -9.39 -3.44
CA PHE A 70 7.64 -10.75 -3.15
C PHE A 70 8.25 -11.47 -4.34
N SER A 71 7.77 -11.22 -5.56
CA SER A 71 8.41 -11.76 -6.77
C SER A 71 9.88 -11.33 -6.88
N VAL A 72 10.20 -10.05 -6.64
CA VAL A 72 11.61 -9.59 -6.70
C VAL A 72 12.47 -10.19 -5.60
N LEU A 73 11.93 -10.33 -4.39
CA LEU A 73 12.65 -10.99 -3.29
C LEU A 73 12.92 -12.45 -3.61
N LYS A 74 11.93 -13.16 -4.15
CA LYS A 74 12.08 -14.56 -4.55
C LYS A 74 13.22 -14.73 -5.54
N LYS A 75 13.25 -13.88 -6.59
CA LYS A 75 14.32 -13.87 -7.59
C LYS A 75 15.69 -13.53 -6.97
N ALA A 76 15.73 -12.58 -6.04
CA ALA A 76 16.97 -12.17 -5.38
C ALA A 76 17.57 -13.27 -4.48
N LEU A 77 16.73 -13.95 -3.70
CA LEU A 77 17.14 -14.94 -2.69
C LEU A 77 17.37 -16.32 -3.28
N PHE A 78 16.51 -16.74 -4.21
CA PHE A 78 16.51 -18.09 -4.76
C PHE A 78 17.00 -18.15 -6.21
N GLY A 79 17.39 -17.04 -6.83
CA GLY A 79 17.88 -17.03 -8.22
C GLY A 79 16.90 -17.61 -9.24
N GLU A 80 15.61 -17.72 -8.90
CA GLU A 80 14.57 -18.21 -9.80
C GLU A 80 14.31 -17.19 -10.91
N LYS A 81 14.09 -17.66 -12.15
CA LYS A 81 13.74 -16.81 -13.29
C LYS A 81 12.35 -16.20 -13.16
#